data_AF-A0A7S1RBI0-F1
#
_entry.id   AF-A0A7S1RBI0-F1
#
_cell.length_a   1.000
_cell.length_b   1.000
_cell.length_c   1.000
_cell.angle_alpha   90.00
_cell.angle_beta   90.00
_cell.angle_gamma   90.00
#
_symmetry.space_group_name_H-M   'P 1'
#
loop_
_entity.id
_entity.type
_entity.pdbx_description
1 polymer ?
#
loop_
_entity_poly.entity_id
_entity_poly.type
_entity_poly.pdbx_seq_one_letter_code
_entity_poly.pdbx_strand_id
1 'polypeptide(L)'
;QTPWDGRHASHDVQLLSPRARPSSPWYLVQTNDDYWRPPGDLRRNFALMCMDIAGTTTGKVTLQENVWGILRSVEMCNNTWFTWMAVPAQQTFQLTTDR
;
A
#
# COMPACT_ATOMS: atom_id res chain seq x y z
N GLN A 1 13.22 17.13 -8.44
CA GLN A 1 12.23 16.07 -8.14
C GLN A 1 12.94 14.75 -8.37
N THR A 2 13.28 14.03 -7.30
CA THR A 2 13.89 12.71 -7.40
C THR A 2 12.77 11.66 -7.49
N PRO A 3 12.80 10.75 -8.48
CA PRO A 3 11.79 9.71 -8.60
C PRO A 3 11.88 8.76 -7.40
N TRP A 4 10.74 8.23 -6.97
CA TRP A 4 10.69 7.13 -6.02
C TRP A 4 11.22 5.86 -6.71
N ASP A 5 12.52 5.58 -6.55
CA ASP A 5 13.16 4.37 -7.05
C ASP A 5 13.00 3.29 -5.97
N GLY A 6 11.98 2.43 -6.12
CA GLY A 6 11.56 1.40 -5.16
C GLY A 6 12.60 0.32 -4.82
N ARG A 7 13.89 0.57 -5.06
CA ARG A 7 15.03 -0.33 -4.82
C ARG A 7 15.66 -0.18 -3.43
N HIS A 8 15.21 0.78 -2.62
CA HIS A 8 15.76 1.01 -1.27
C HIS A 8 14.89 0.48 -0.12
N ALA A 9 13.69 -0.05 -0.37
CA ALA A 9 12.76 -0.43 0.70
C ALA A 9 13.14 -1.73 1.45
N SER A 10 14.04 -2.55 0.91
CA SER A 10 14.19 -3.94 1.36
C SER A 10 15.07 -4.15 2.61
N HIS A 11 15.90 -3.19 3.01
CA HIS A 11 16.84 -3.34 4.14
C HIS A 11 16.51 -2.48 5.36
N ASP A 12 15.64 -1.47 5.21
CA ASP A 12 15.23 -0.55 6.29
C ASP A 12 13.87 -0.90 6.90
N VAL A 13 13.33 -2.11 6.64
CA VAL A 13 12.20 -2.66 7.42
C VAL A 13 12.67 -3.12 8.80
N GLN A 14 13.52 -2.31 9.46
CA GLN A 14 13.64 -2.36 10.91
C GLN A 14 12.30 -1.90 11.46
N LEU A 15 11.46 -2.90 11.80
CA LEU A 15 10.37 -2.86 12.77
C LEU A 15 10.12 -1.47 13.33
N LEU A 16 9.52 -0.59 12.53
CA LEU A 16 9.03 0.68 13.01
C LEU A 16 7.95 0.31 14.01
N SER A 17 8.27 0.46 15.30
CA SER A 17 7.31 0.31 16.39
C SER A 17 6.02 0.99 15.96
N PRO A 18 4.86 0.33 16.13
CA PRO A 18 3.60 0.89 15.68
C PRO A 18 3.40 2.21 16.42
N ARG A 19 3.68 3.33 15.75
CA ARG A 19 3.13 4.61 16.16
C ARG A 19 1.63 4.35 16.28
N ALA A 20 1.04 4.73 17.41
CA ALA A 20 -0.39 4.57 17.64
C ALA A 20 -1.12 5.14 16.42
N ARG A 21 -1.76 4.25 15.66
CA ARG A 21 -2.45 4.66 14.43
C ARG A 21 -3.54 5.65 14.79
N PRO A 22 -3.83 6.62 13.92
CA PRO A 22 -5.00 7.48 14.11
C PRO A 22 -6.23 6.59 14.38
N SER A 23 -7.05 6.98 15.35
CA SER A 23 -8.19 6.22 15.85
C SER A 23 -9.24 5.92 14.77
N SER A 24 -9.17 6.60 13.63
CA SER A 24 -9.95 6.30 12.43
C SER A 24 -9.13 6.61 11.18
N PRO A 25 -8.51 5.60 10.52
CA PRO A 25 -7.85 5.82 9.24
C PRO A 25 -8.89 6.09 8.14
N TRP A 26 -8.55 6.94 7.17
CA TRP A 26 -9.41 7.24 6.01
C TRP A 26 -9.40 6.12 4.94
N TYR A 27 -8.71 5.02 5.22
CA TYR A 27 -8.51 3.89 4.31
C TYR A 27 -8.63 2.56 5.04
N LEU A 28 -8.88 1.50 4.28
CA LEU A 28 -8.91 0.11 4.77
C LEU A 28 -7.94 -0.74 3.95
N VAL A 29 -7.22 -1.64 4.63
CA VAL A 29 -6.33 -2.63 4.01
C VAL A 29 -6.77 -4.00 4.47
N GLN A 30 -7.06 -4.88 3.51
CA GLN A 30 -7.43 -6.27 3.75
C GLN A 30 -6.53 -7.18 2.90
N THR A 31 -6.04 -8.25 3.53
CA THR A 31 -5.29 -9.33 2.87
C THR A 31 -6.03 -10.66 3.07
N ASN A 32 -5.33 -11.76 3.35
CA ASN A 32 -5.93 -13.08 3.56
C ASN A 32 -6.27 -13.40 5.02
N ASP A 33 -5.64 -12.74 6.00
CA ASP A 33 -5.92 -13.00 7.42
C ASP A 33 -7.13 -12.19 7.93
N ASP A 34 -7.66 -12.56 9.10
CA ASP A 34 -8.68 -11.76 9.80
C ASP A 34 -8.13 -10.37 10.17
N TYR A 35 -8.91 -9.30 9.95
CA TYR A 35 -8.49 -7.92 10.26
C TYR A 35 -8.26 -7.70 11.76
N TRP A 36 -9.10 -8.29 12.61
CA TRP A 36 -9.07 -8.13 14.07
C TRP A 36 -7.98 -8.97 14.76
N ARG A 37 -7.17 -9.71 14.01
CA ARG A 37 -6.05 -10.48 14.54
C ARG A 37 -4.72 -9.86 14.11
N PRO A 38 -3.64 -10.07 14.89
CA PRO A 38 -2.31 -9.73 14.42
C PRO A 38 -2.05 -10.37 13.04
N PRO A 39 -1.53 -9.63 12.07
CA PRO A 39 -1.32 -10.16 10.73
C PRO A 39 -0.18 -11.19 10.74
N GLY A 40 -0.45 -12.38 10.20
CA GLY A 40 0.60 -13.32 9.81
C GLY A 40 1.23 -12.93 8.47
N ASP A 41 0.47 -12.21 7.65
CA ASP A 41 0.87 -11.69 6.36
C ASP A 41 1.53 -10.29 6.45
N LEU A 42 2.84 -10.23 6.15
CA LEU A 42 3.62 -9.00 6.15
C LEU A 42 3.14 -7.96 5.13
N ARG A 43 2.43 -8.39 4.06
CA ARG A 43 1.86 -7.48 3.05
C ARG A 43 0.92 -6.45 3.67
N ARG A 44 0.15 -6.88 4.67
CA ARG A 44 -0.77 -5.99 5.38
C ARG A 44 0.00 -4.87 6.08
N ASN A 45 1.03 -5.22 6.85
CA ASN A 45 1.84 -4.24 7.58
C ASN A 45 2.54 -3.27 6.63
N PHE A 46 3.08 -3.78 5.52
CA PHE A 46 3.70 -2.98 4.49
C PHE A 46 2.72 -1.97 3.88
N ALA A 47 1.55 -2.43 3.42
CA ALA A 47 0.55 -1.55 2.82
C ALA A 47 0.05 -0.47 3.81
N LEU A 48 -0.18 -0.84 5.07
CA LEU A 48 -0.59 0.10 6.12
C LEU A 48 0.49 1.18 6.34
N MET A 49 1.75 0.77 6.45
CA MET A 49 2.87 1.70 6.58
C MET A 49 2.95 2.67 5.38
N CYS A 50 2.85 2.16 4.15
CA CYS A 50 2.91 3.02 2.97
C CYS A 50 1.72 3.98 2.87
N MET A 51 0.52 3.56 3.26
CA MET A 51 -0.67 4.42 3.29
C MET A 51 -0.58 5.50 4.38
N ASP A 52 -0.06 5.16 5.56
CA ASP A 52 0.22 6.14 6.63
C ASP A 52 1.23 7.19 6.16
N ILE A 53 2.31 6.77 5.50
CA ILE A 53 3.32 7.68 4.92
C ILE A 53 2.68 8.56 3.84
N ALA A 54 1.94 7.97 2.90
CA ALA A 54 1.29 8.71 1.82
C ALA A 54 0.32 9.77 2.37
N GLY A 55 -0.51 9.41 3.36
CA GLY A 55 -1.45 10.32 4.00
C GLY A 55 -0.78 11.43 4.80
N THR A 56 0.34 11.13 5.48
CA THR A 56 1.05 12.11 6.33
C THR A 56 1.90 13.08 5.50
N THR A 57 2.58 12.60 4.47
CA THR A 57 3.55 13.41 3.70
C THR A 57 2.87 14.37 2.72
N THR A 58 1.73 13.99 2.14
CA THR A 58 1.13 14.74 1.03
C THR A 58 -0.11 15.54 1.43
N GLY A 59 -0.80 15.13 2.49
CA GLY A 59 -2.16 15.60 2.80
C GLY A 59 -3.20 15.30 1.70
N LYS A 60 -2.79 14.65 0.60
CA LYS A 60 -3.56 14.35 -0.60
C LYS A 60 -3.01 13.07 -1.21
N VAL A 61 -3.63 11.94 -0.88
CA VAL A 61 -3.26 10.67 -1.52
C VAL A 61 -3.83 10.63 -2.93
N THR A 62 -2.95 10.48 -3.93
CA THR A 62 -3.36 10.22 -5.31
C THR A 62 -3.42 8.72 -5.53
N LEU A 63 -4.54 8.25 -6.07
CA LEU A 63 -4.74 6.82 -6.34
C LEU A 63 -3.68 6.29 -7.33
N GLN A 64 -3.38 7.08 -8.35
CA GLN A 64 -2.45 6.73 -9.42
C GLN A 64 -0.99 6.58 -8.97
N GLU A 65 -0.51 7.41 -8.04
CA GLU A 65 0.92 7.39 -7.67
C GLU A 65 1.12 6.61 -6.37
N ASN A 66 0.28 6.86 -5.37
CA ASN A 66 0.45 6.21 -4.07
C ASN A 66 -0.13 4.80 -4.07
N VAL A 67 -1.42 4.63 -4.39
CA VAL A 67 -2.08 3.32 -4.28
C VAL A 67 -1.54 2.36 -5.33
N TRP A 68 -1.40 2.80 -6.58
CA TRP A 68 -0.78 1.99 -7.63
C TRP A 68 0.66 1.59 -7.30
N GLY A 69 1.48 2.53 -6.83
CA GLY A 69 2.87 2.26 -6.44
C GLY A 69 2.98 1.24 -5.31
N ILE A 70 2.08 1.33 -4.31
CA ILE A 70 2.01 0.35 -3.21
C ILE A 70 1.64 -1.03 -3.75
N LEU A 71 0.57 -1.13 -4.55
CA LEU A 71 0.09 -2.40 -5.09
C LEU A 71 1.14 -3.08 -5.97
N ARG A 72 1.98 -2.28 -6.65
CA ARG A 72 3.04 -2.75 -7.56
C ARG A 72 4.40 -2.99 -6.88
N SER A 73 4.52 -2.74 -5.58
CA SER A 73 5.74 -3.03 -4.83
C SER A 73 6.04 -4.52 -4.79
N VAL A 74 7.30 -4.91 -4.67
CA VAL A 74 7.73 -6.32 -4.66
C VAL A 74 7.13 -7.07 -3.48
N GLU A 75 6.96 -6.39 -2.35
CA GLU A 75 6.36 -6.89 -1.14
C GLU A 75 4.90 -7.28 -1.35
N MET A 76 4.15 -6.50 -2.15
CA MET A 76 2.74 -6.73 -2.46
C MET A 76 2.52 -7.68 -3.65
N CYS A 77 3.33 -7.55 -4.71
CA CYS A 77 3.18 -8.25 -5.98
C CYS A 77 3.72 -9.70 -5.99
N ASN A 78 4.00 -10.30 -4.83
CA ASN A 78 4.44 -11.71 -4.78
C ASN A 78 3.27 -12.65 -5.13
N ASN A 79 3.41 -13.49 -6.17
CA ASN A 79 2.37 -14.36 -6.73
C ASN A 79 1.11 -13.63 -7.22
N THR A 80 1.25 -12.40 -7.73
CA THR A 80 0.14 -11.61 -8.27
C THR A 80 -0.08 -11.92 -9.75
N TRP A 81 -1.33 -12.23 -10.13
CA TRP A 81 -1.71 -12.48 -11.54
C TRP A 81 -2.10 -11.20 -12.26
N PHE A 82 -2.83 -10.33 -11.55
CA PHE A 82 -3.23 -9.03 -12.04
C PHE A 82 -3.31 -8.03 -10.89
N THR A 83 -3.10 -6.77 -11.22
CA THR A 83 -3.33 -5.63 -10.35
C THR A 83 -4.45 -4.79 -10.96
N TRP A 84 -5.47 -4.46 -10.17
CA TRP A 84 -6.60 -3.66 -10.62
C TRP A 84 -6.84 -2.47 -9.69
N MET A 85 -7.19 -1.34 -10.27
CA MET A 85 -7.53 -0.11 -9.56
C MET A 85 -8.71 0.56 -10.25
N ALA A 86 -9.59 1.18 -9.45
CA ALA A 86 -10.69 1.97 -9.98
C ALA A 86 -11.00 3.19 -9.13
N VAL A 87 -11.52 4.22 -9.80
CA VAL A 87 -12.06 5.45 -9.22
C VAL A 87 -13.48 5.62 -9.76
N PRO A 88 -14.50 4.99 -9.13
CA PRO A 88 -15.84 4.95 -9.70
C PRO A 88 -16.45 6.32 -9.99
N ALA A 89 -16.22 7.30 -9.11
CA ALA A 89 -16.70 8.67 -9.27
C ALA A 89 -16.14 9.38 -10.52
N GLN A 90 -14.98 8.94 -11.02
CA GLN A 90 -14.33 9.45 -12.23
C GLN A 90 -14.52 8.54 -13.44
N GLN A 91 -15.20 7.39 -13.26
CA GLN A 91 -15.31 6.33 -14.27
C GLN A 91 -13.95 5.83 -14.79
N THR A 92 -12.90 5.96 -13.97
CA THR A 92 -11.55 5.53 -14.32
C THR A 92 -11.28 4.15 -13.75
N PHE A 93 -10.70 3.27 -14.56
CA PHE A 93 -10.20 1.97 -14.11
C PHE A 93 -8.89 1.63 -14.83
N GLN A 94 -8.07 0.82 -14.17
CA GLN A 94 -6.80 0.34 -14.69
C GLN A 94 -6.63 -1.12 -14.29
N LEU A 95 -6.24 -1.95 -15.25
CA LEU A 95 -5.91 -3.36 -15.06
C LEU A 95 -4.54 -3.62 -15.68
N THR A 96 -3.65 -4.25 -14.93
CA THR A 96 -2.39 -4.78 -15.46
C THR A 96 -2.24 -6.24 -15.10
N THR A 97 -1.68 -7.02 -16.01
CA THR A 97 -1.27 -8.41 -15.77
C THR A 97 0.23 -8.44 -15.53
N ASP A 98 0.64 -9.18 -14.50
CA ASP A 98 2.02 -9.16 -14.01
C ASP A 98 2.80 -10.41 -14.45
N ARG A 99 2.36 -11.00 -15.56
CA ARG A 99 2.92 -12.20 -16.22
C ARG A 99 3.29 -11.91 -17.66
#